data_AF-A0AB73BM36-F1
#
_entry.id   AF-A0AB73BM36-F1
#
_cell.length_a   1.000
_cell.length_b   1.000
_cell.length_c   1.000
_cell.angle_alpha   90.00
_cell.angle_beta   90.00
_cell.angle_gamma   90.00
#
_symmetry.space_group_name_H-M   'P 1'
#
loop_
_entity.id
_entity.type
_entity.pdbx_description
1 polymer ?
#
loop_
_entity_poly.entity_id
_entity_poly.type
_entity_poly.pdbx_seq_one_letter_code
_entity_poly.pdbx_strand_id
1 'polypeptide(L)'
;KSQRKFTAEQEEMLASYPAPNWKAIRNKLVAEKEDWQFSYSAHLLQLAVQDLGKAWQNFFNKAQKDWGKPKFKSKRAPKQGFKSDQARIVNGKLVLEKPQGLKANWQPIKLSEKPFDYPTGTMSFYRVRDRYYVAIPYKIPKDRFEIKKKTGKATGVDINVGHF
;
A
#
# COMPACT_ATOMS: atom_id res chain seq x y z
N LYS A 1 -6.86 -16.21 -30.23
CA LYS A 1 -5.41 -16.00 -30.42
C LYS A 1 -4.71 -17.30 -30.06
N SER A 2 -4.08 -17.97 -31.03
CA SER A 2 -3.32 -19.20 -30.79
C SER A 2 -2.18 -18.90 -29.80
N GLN A 3 -2.11 -19.64 -28.69
CA GLN A 3 -0.96 -19.56 -27.79
C GLN A 3 0.25 -20.08 -28.57
N ARG A 4 1.20 -19.19 -28.86
CA ARG A 4 2.47 -19.55 -29.47
C ARG A 4 3.18 -20.51 -28.50
N LYS A 5 3.40 -21.75 -28.92
CA LYS A 5 4.17 -22.73 -28.13
C LYS A 5 5.65 -22.33 -28.16
N PHE A 6 6.29 -22.38 -27.01
CA PHE A 6 7.73 -22.14 -26.88
C PHE A 6 8.50 -23.35 -27.44
N THR A 7 9.74 -23.15 -27.88
CA THR A 7 10.66 -24.24 -28.23
C THR A 7 11.24 -24.87 -26.97
N ALA A 8 11.80 -26.08 -27.06
CA ALA A 8 12.42 -26.77 -25.90
C ALA A 8 13.52 -25.92 -25.23
N GLU A 9 14.37 -25.27 -26.03
CA GLU A 9 15.40 -24.34 -25.53
C GLU A 9 14.80 -23.14 -24.80
N GLN A 10 13.65 -22.62 -25.27
CA GLN A 10 12.96 -21.51 -24.62
C GLN A 10 12.29 -21.95 -23.31
N GLU A 11 11.78 -23.18 -23.23
CA GLU A 11 11.24 -23.75 -22.01
C GLU A 11 12.34 -23.98 -20.97
N GLU A 12 13.51 -24.48 -21.38
CA GLU A 12 14.69 -24.65 -20.52
C GLU A 12 15.25 -23.29 -20.05
N MET A 13 15.27 -22.30 -20.93
CA MET A 13 15.63 -20.93 -20.56
C MET A 13 14.62 -20.31 -19.58
N LEU A 14 13.32 -20.53 -19.77
CA LEU A 14 12.29 -20.07 -18.83
C LEU A 14 12.35 -20.79 -17.48
N ALA A 15 12.73 -22.07 -17.47
CA ALA A 15 12.92 -22.85 -16.25
C ALA A 15 14.15 -22.37 -15.44
N SER A 16 15.24 -22.01 -16.13
CA SER A 16 16.44 -21.42 -15.51
C SER A 16 16.25 -19.97 -15.06
N TYR A 17 15.33 -19.23 -15.69
CA TYR A 17 14.95 -17.86 -15.33
C TYR A 17 13.47 -17.77 -14.96
N PRO A 18 13.06 -18.26 -13.78
CA PRO A 18 11.67 -18.23 -13.37
C PRO A 18 11.13 -16.81 -13.39
N ALA A 19 9.87 -16.65 -13.82
CA ALA A 19 9.23 -15.34 -13.91
C ALA A 19 9.39 -14.59 -12.58
N PRO A 20 9.80 -13.30 -12.60
CA PRO A 20 10.14 -12.56 -11.40
C PRO A 20 8.94 -12.50 -10.45
N ASN A 21 9.03 -13.25 -9.36
CA ASN A 21 8.06 -13.26 -8.28
C ASN A 21 8.51 -12.29 -7.20
N TRP A 22 7.61 -11.43 -6.74
CA TRP A 22 7.89 -10.50 -5.65
C TRP A 22 8.37 -11.21 -4.38
N LYS A 23 7.93 -12.45 -4.13
CA LYS A 23 8.42 -13.26 -3.01
C LYS A 23 9.91 -13.58 -3.14
N ALA A 24 10.38 -13.92 -4.34
CA ALA A 24 11.78 -14.22 -4.60
C ALA A 24 12.65 -12.97 -4.43
N ILE A 25 12.22 -11.85 -4.99
CA ILE A 25 12.89 -10.55 -4.85
C ILE A 25 12.93 -10.13 -3.38
N ARG A 26 11.81 -10.23 -2.66
CA ARG A 26 11.74 -9.93 -1.22
C ARG A 26 12.75 -10.77 -0.44
N ASN A 27 12.79 -12.08 -0.68
CA ASN A 27 13.70 -12.97 0.04
C ASN A 27 15.17 -12.59 -0.24
N LYS A 28 15.51 -12.25 -1.49
CA LYS A 28 16.83 -11.74 -1.85
C LYS A 28 17.17 -10.43 -1.11
N LEU A 29 16.28 -9.44 -1.15
CA LEU A 29 16.46 -8.16 -0.44
C LEU A 29 16.54 -8.31 1.08
N VAL A 30 15.90 -9.33 1.66
CA VAL A 30 16.01 -9.64 3.09
C VAL A 30 17.34 -10.30 3.43
N ALA A 31 17.86 -11.17 2.56
CA ALA A 31 19.16 -11.81 2.73
C ALA A 31 20.33 -10.82 2.55
N GLU A 32 20.19 -9.88 1.62
CA GLU A 32 21.19 -8.86 1.30
C GLU A 32 20.93 -7.54 2.07
N LYS A 33 20.49 -7.63 3.33
CA LYS A 33 20.25 -6.44 4.15
C LYS A 33 21.55 -5.82 4.63
N GLU A 34 21.68 -4.54 4.33
CA GLU A 34 22.74 -3.68 4.89
C GLU A 34 22.48 -3.35 6.37
N ASP A 35 23.54 -3.09 7.13
CA ASP A 35 23.48 -2.81 8.58
C ASP A 35 22.52 -1.67 8.94
N TRP A 36 22.54 -0.59 8.15
CA TRP A 36 21.65 0.55 8.36
C TRP A 36 20.17 0.19 8.20
N GLN A 37 19.83 -0.85 7.42
CA GLN A 37 18.44 -1.27 7.22
C GLN A 37 17.82 -1.91 8.48
N PHE A 38 18.63 -2.44 9.39
CA PHE A 38 18.15 -3.00 10.66
C PHE A 38 17.64 -1.94 11.64
N SER A 39 17.96 -0.67 11.38
CA SER A 39 17.37 0.47 12.10
C SER A 39 15.93 0.78 11.70
N TYR A 40 15.43 0.16 10.63
CA TYR A 40 14.06 0.33 10.11
C TYR A 40 13.24 -0.95 10.25
N SER A 41 11.91 -0.83 10.20
CA SER A 41 11.06 -2.03 10.22
C SER A 41 11.28 -2.86 8.95
N ALA A 42 11.64 -4.13 9.16
CA ALA A 42 11.76 -5.13 8.10
C ALA A 42 10.43 -5.32 7.34
N HIS A 43 9.30 -5.18 8.03
CA HIS A 43 7.99 -5.44 7.47
C HIS A 43 7.57 -4.36 6.48
N LEU A 44 7.93 -3.09 6.72
CA LEU A 44 7.71 -2.00 5.76
C LEU A 44 8.41 -2.24 4.41
N LEU A 45 9.65 -2.73 4.44
CA LEU A 45 10.37 -3.12 3.22
C LEU A 45 9.62 -4.22 2.48
N GLN A 46 9.18 -5.26 3.19
CA GLN A 46 8.45 -6.38 2.59
C GLN A 46 7.13 -5.92 1.97
N LEU A 47 6.41 -5.02 2.63
CA LEU A 47 5.15 -4.45 2.14
C LEU A 47 5.37 -3.63 0.87
N ALA A 48 6.44 -2.83 0.81
CA ALA A 48 6.81 -2.09 -0.40
C ALA A 48 7.17 -3.01 -1.57
N VAL A 49 7.92 -4.10 -1.32
CA VAL A 49 8.26 -5.10 -2.33
C VAL A 49 7.02 -5.83 -2.83
N GLN A 50 6.10 -6.19 -1.93
CA GLN A 50 4.83 -6.81 -2.28
C GLN A 50 3.98 -5.90 -3.18
N ASP A 51 3.90 -4.61 -2.87
CA ASP A 51 3.17 -3.63 -3.67
C ASP A 51 3.76 -3.47 -5.06
N LEU A 52 5.08 -3.37 -5.15
CA LEU A 52 5.79 -3.31 -6.43
C LEU A 52 5.52 -4.56 -7.26
N GLY A 53 5.54 -5.73 -6.61
CA GLY A 53 5.17 -7.01 -7.20
C GLY A 53 3.77 -7.02 -7.81
N LYS A 54 2.78 -6.58 -7.02
CA LYS A 54 1.39 -6.46 -7.48
C LYS A 54 1.28 -5.48 -8.65
N ALA A 55 1.98 -4.35 -8.60
CA ALA A 55 1.95 -3.36 -9.67
C ALA A 55 2.51 -3.91 -11.00
N TRP A 56 3.61 -4.67 -10.95
CA TRP A 56 4.14 -5.36 -12.13
C TRP A 56 3.20 -6.46 -12.63
N GLN A 57 2.66 -7.29 -11.74
CA GLN A 57 1.70 -8.33 -12.11
C GLN A 57 0.47 -7.73 -12.81
N ASN A 58 -0.05 -6.63 -12.26
CA ASN A 58 -1.15 -5.88 -12.83
C ASN A 58 -0.84 -5.31 -14.23
N PHE A 59 0.38 -4.81 -14.45
CA PHE A 59 0.85 -4.36 -15.75
C PHE A 59 0.89 -5.51 -16.76
N PHE A 60 1.50 -6.65 -16.41
CA PHE A 60 1.60 -7.82 -17.30
C PHE A 60 0.22 -8.42 -17.60
N ASN A 61 -0.66 -8.48 -16.62
CA ASN A 61 -2.03 -9.00 -16.75
C ASN A 61 -2.96 -8.05 -17.53
N LYS A 62 -2.52 -6.83 -17.85
CA LYS A 62 -3.35 -5.78 -18.47
C LYS A 62 -4.67 -5.59 -17.73
N ALA A 63 -4.60 -5.56 -16.39
CA ALA A 63 -5.78 -5.46 -15.53
C ALA A 63 -6.63 -4.20 -15.83
N GLN A 64 -6.02 -3.16 -16.41
CA GLN A 64 -6.72 -2.02 -17.04
C GLN A 64 -6.05 -1.66 -18.37
N LYS A 65 -6.84 -1.11 -19.31
CA LYS A 65 -6.42 -0.79 -20.68
C LYS A 65 -5.24 0.19 -20.74
N ASP A 66 -5.25 1.19 -19.86
CA ASP A 66 -4.29 2.31 -19.89
C ASP A 66 -3.20 2.23 -18.80
N TRP A 67 -3.03 1.06 -18.18
CA TRP A 67 -1.98 0.85 -17.18
C TRP A 67 -0.62 0.70 -17.83
N GLY A 68 0.21 1.76 -17.69
CA GLY A 68 1.61 1.73 -18.04
C GLY A 68 2.48 0.98 -17.02
N LYS A 69 3.77 0.83 -17.36
CA LYS A 69 4.76 0.24 -16.44
C LYS A 69 4.81 1.02 -15.12
N PRO A 70 4.91 0.35 -13.97
CA PRO A 70 5.11 1.05 -12.70
C PRO A 70 6.41 1.86 -12.74
N LYS A 71 6.36 3.09 -12.23
CA LYS A 71 7.50 4.01 -12.18
C LYS A 71 7.75 4.45 -10.75
N PHE A 72 9.02 4.46 -10.34
CA PHE A 72 9.42 5.08 -9.08
C PHE A 72 9.21 6.59 -9.15
N LYS A 73 8.66 7.16 -8.08
CA LYS A 73 8.57 8.61 -7.93
C LYS A 73 9.94 9.16 -7.52
N SER A 74 10.27 10.35 -8.02
CA SER A 74 11.51 11.03 -7.64
C SER A 74 11.57 11.25 -6.13
N LYS A 75 12.77 11.16 -5.56
CA LYS A 75 13.04 11.58 -4.18
C LYS A 75 12.70 13.07 -3.96
N ARG A 76 12.71 13.91 -4.99
CA ARG A 76 12.31 15.33 -4.88
C ARG A 76 10.80 15.55 -4.94
N ALA A 77 9.99 14.48 -5.02
CA ALA A 77 8.54 14.62 -5.03
C ALA A 77 8.07 15.31 -3.74
N PRO A 78 7.14 16.28 -3.84
CA PRO A 78 6.67 17.04 -2.68
C PRO A 78 5.93 16.18 -1.65
N LYS A 79 5.46 15.00 -2.07
CA LYS A 79 4.81 14.00 -1.22
C LYS A 79 5.67 12.74 -1.21
N GLN A 80 6.34 12.51 -0.08
CA GLN A 80 7.00 11.23 0.22
C GLN A 80 6.20 10.50 1.28
N GLY A 81 6.08 9.19 1.17
CA GLY A 81 5.29 8.42 2.12
C GLY A 81 5.48 6.93 2.01
N PHE A 82 4.95 6.23 3.01
CA PHE A 82 4.89 4.78 3.09
C PHE A 82 3.55 4.38 3.68
N LYS A 83 3.25 3.08 3.65
CA LYS A 83 2.06 2.54 4.31
C LYS A 83 2.46 1.48 5.32
N SER A 84 1.64 1.28 6.35
CA SER A 84 1.80 0.20 7.31
C SER A 84 0.43 -0.38 7.63
N ASP A 85 0.33 -1.70 7.52
CA ASP A 85 -0.79 -2.51 7.99
C ASP A 85 -0.62 -2.96 9.45
N GLN A 86 0.53 -2.68 10.07
CA GLN A 86 0.80 -2.93 11.49
C GLN A 86 0.66 -1.69 12.38
N ALA A 87 0.57 -0.49 11.79
CA ALA A 87 0.27 0.72 12.54
C ALA A 87 -1.11 0.64 13.20
N ARG A 88 -1.22 1.10 14.45
CA ARG A 88 -2.42 1.00 15.28
C ARG A 88 -2.70 2.31 16.01
N ILE A 89 -3.96 2.51 16.35
CA ILE A 89 -4.36 3.51 17.35
C ILE A 89 -4.56 2.79 18.68
N VAL A 90 -3.82 3.19 19.70
CA VAL A 90 -3.91 2.65 21.06
C VAL A 90 -4.05 3.82 22.02
N ASN A 91 -5.12 3.84 22.81
CA ASN A 91 -5.42 4.92 23.77
C ASN A 91 -5.35 6.33 23.14
N GLY A 92 -5.91 6.48 21.93
CA GLY A 92 -5.91 7.75 21.20
C GLY A 92 -4.55 8.19 20.64
N LYS A 93 -3.52 7.35 20.73
CA LYS A 93 -2.17 7.61 20.19
C LYS A 93 -1.85 6.67 19.05
N LEU A 94 -1.08 7.16 18.09
CA LEU A 94 -0.57 6.38 16.97
C LEU A 94 0.64 5.56 17.42
N VAL A 95 0.56 4.24 17.28
CA VAL A 95 1.67 3.32 17.52
C VAL A 95 2.14 2.78 16.19
N LEU A 96 3.39 3.08 15.85
CA LEU A 96 4.06 2.51 14.69
C LEU A 96 4.73 1.17 15.08
N GLU A 97 5.04 0.36 14.09
CA GLU A 97 5.81 -0.87 14.28
C GLU A 97 7.27 -0.57 14.68
N LYS A 98 7.74 -1.17 15.77
CA LYS A 98 9.09 -0.95 16.30
C LYS A 98 10.13 -1.74 15.48
N PRO A 99 11.21 -1.09 14.97
CA PRO A 99 12.34 -1.81 14.40
C PRO A 99 13.04 -2.69 15.44
N GLN A 100 13.40 -3.91 15.07
CA GLN A 100 14.06 -4.86 15.98
C GLN A 100 15.41 -4.34 16.50
N GLY A 101 16.18 -3.66 15.64
CA GLY A 101 17.48 -3.11 16.01
C GLY A 101 17.40 -1.84 16.88
N LEU A 102 16.22 -1.27 17.09
CA LEU A 102 16.08 -0.03 17.81
C LEU A 102 16.11 -0.26 19.33
N LYS A 103 17.24 0.12 19.94
CA LYS A 103 17.44 0.08 21.40
C LYS A 103 16.74 1.23 22.14
N ALA A 104 16.35 2.29 21.43
CA ALA A 104 15.68 3.44 22.02
C ALA A 104 14.25 3.12 22.48
N ASN A 105 13.75 3.95 23.40
CA ASN A 105 12.36 3.91 23.85
C ASN A 105 11.42 4.22 22.69
N TRP A 106 10.59 3.24 22.34
CA TRP A 106 9.60 3.39 21.28
C TRP A 106 8.32 3.97 21.86
N GLN A 107 7.99 5.19 21.46
CA GLN A 107 6.91 5.97 22.07
C GLN A 107 5.73 6.11 21.11
N PRO A 108 4.48 5.98 21.59
CA PRO A 108 3.30 6.33 20.83
C PRO A 108 3.28 7.83 20.48
N ILE A 109 2.84 8.15 19.26
CA ILE A 109 2.78 9.50 18.71
C ILE A 109 1.40 10.11 18.99
N LYS A 110 1.38 11.29 19.59
CA LYS A 110 0.13 12.06 19.76
C LYS A 110 -0.31 12.63 18.41
N LEU A 111 -1.56 12.38 18.04
CA LEU A 111 -2.18 12.99 16.87
C LEU A 111 -2.71 14.39 17.20
N SER A 112 -2.72 15.28 16.21
CA SER A 112 -3.33 16.61 16.34
C SER A 112 -4.85 16.53 16.54
N GLU A 113 -5.47 15.55 15.92
CA GLU A 113 -6.90 15.26 16.03
C GLU A 113 -7.11 13.99 16.85
N LYS A 114 -8.22 13.94 17.59
CA LYS A 114 -8.60 12.75 18.35
C LYS A 114 -9.07 11.67 17.35
N PRO A 115 -8.39 10.51 17.27
CA PRO A 115 -8.81 9.45 16.36
C PRO A 115 -10.14 8.85 16.82
N PHE A 116 -10.96 8.37 15.87
CA PHE A 116 -12.17 7.64 16.20
C PHE A 116 -11.85 6.27 16.80
N ASP A 117 -12.78 5.80 17.65
CA ASP A 117 -12.72 4.47 18.25
C ASP A 117 -13.40 3.43 17.33
N TYR A 118 -12.74 3.14 16.21
CA TYR A 118 -13.14 2.10 15.27
C TYR A 118 -11.93 1.30 14.80
N PRO A 119 -12.11 0.03 14.39
CA PRO A 119 -11.05 -0.74 13.76
C PRO A 119 -10.49 -0.02 12.54
N THR A 120 -9.17 -0.05 12.38
CA THR A 120 -8.49 0.61 11.27
C THR A 120 -8.03 -0.38 10.20
N GLY A 121 -7.87 0.10 8.98
CA GLY A 121 -7.17 -0.62 7.90
C GLY A 121 -5.69 -0.24 7.82
N THR A 122 -5.08 -0.52 6.67
CA THR A 122 -3.71 -0.09 6.35
C THR A 122 -3.62 1.43 6.35
N MET A 123 -2.80 1.98 7.25
CA MET A 123 -2.57 3.42 7.35
C MET A 123 -1.52 3.85 6.32
N SER A 124 -1.63 5.08 5.81
CA SER A 124 -0.60 5.68 4.97
C SER A 124 -0.04 6.94 5.60
N PHE A 125 1.28 7.04 5.63
CA PHE A 125 2.04 8.13 6.21
C PHE A 125 2.69 8.92 5.10
N TYR A 126 2.63 10.24 5.17
CA TYR A 126 3.25 11.08 4.17
C TYR A 126 3.69 12.42 4.73
N ARG A 127 4.76 12.98 4.15
CA ARG A 127 5.30 14.30 4.50
C ARG A 127 4.92 15.31 3.42
N VAL A 128 4.39 16.46 3.82
CA VAL A 128 4.12 17.63 2.96
C VAL A 128 4.50 18.88 3.73
N ARG A 129 5.29 19.78 3.12
CA ARG A 129 5.73 21.06 3.74
C ARG A 129 6.25 20.86 5.17
N ASP A 130 7.14 19.88 5.32
CA ASP A 130 7.78 19.52 6.60
C ASP A 130 6.87 19.04 7.73
N ARG A 131 5.61 18.74 7.43
CA ARG A 131 4.67 18.13 8.37
C ARG A 131 4.36 16.69 7.99
N TYR A 132 4.26 15.84 8.99
CA TYR A 132 3.83 14.45 8.82
C TYR A 132 2.32 14.34 8.97
N TYR A 133 1.73 13.60 8.05
CA TYR A 133 0.31 13.29 8.02
C TYR A 133 0.13 11.79 8.00
N VAL A 134 -0.99 11.33 8.58
CA VAL A 134 -1.45 9.95 8.48
C VAL A 134 -2.87 9.93 7.95
N ALA A 135 -3.14 9.10 6.96
CA ALA A 135 -4.50 8.76 6.56
C ALA A 135 -4.90 7.45 7.25
N ILE A 136 -5.93 7.52 8.09
CA ILE A 136 -6.43 6.42 8.90
C ILE A 136 -7.76 5.95 8.29
N PRO A 137 -7.79 4.81 7.57
CA PRO A 137 -9.04 4.25 7.08
C PRO A 137 -9.78 3.55 8.23
N TYR A 138 -10.98 4.03 8.57
CA TYR A 138 -11.84 3.44 9.58
C TYR A 138 -12.80 2.43 8.97
N LYS A 139 -12.92 1.26 9.59
CA LYS A 139 -13.90 0.23 9.24
C LYS A 139 -15.14 0.44 10.10
N ILE A 140 -15.99 1.38 9.68
CA ILE A 140 -17.24 1.72 10.36
C ILE A 140 -18.34 0.74 9.92
N PRO A 141 -19.04 0.07 10.85
CA PRO A 141 -20.17 -0.81 10.54
C PRO A 141 -21.29 -0.07 9.78
N LYS A 142 -21.93 -0.75 8.81
CA LYS A 142 -22.95 -0.12 7.95
C LYS A 142 -24.22 0.28 8.69
N ASP A 143 -24.56 -0.46 9.73
CA ASP A 143 -25.68 -0.24 10.65
C ASP A 143 -25.58 1.08 11.45
N ARG A 144 -24.39 1.69 11.53
CA ARG A 144 -24.21 3.04 12.09
C ARG A 144 -24.81 4.14 11.22
N PHE A 145 -25.02 3.89 9.94
CA PHE A 145 -25.59 4.87 9.03
C PHE A 145 -27.10 4.68 8.98
N GLU A 146 -27.85 5.72 9.35
CA GLU A 146 -29.30 5.70 9.22
C GLU A 146 -29.68 5.52 7.75
N ILE A 147 -30.37 4.42 7.45
CA ILE A 147 -30.94 4.21 6.13
C ILE A 147 -32.04 5.27 5.96
N LYS A 148 -31.77 6.25 5.10
CA LYS A 148 -32.78 7.25 4.73
C LYS A 148 -34.02 6.53 4.22
N LYS A 149 -35.20 6.94 4.71
CA LYS A 149 -36.48 6.38 4.28
C LYS A 149 -36.59 6.47 2.76
N LYS A 150 -37.07 5.40 2.12
CA LYS A 150 -37.36 5.42 0.68
C LYS A 150 -38.39 6.52 0.40
N THR A 151 -38.07 7.40 -0.54
CA THR A 151 -38.92 8.56 -0.87
C THR A 151 -40.08 8.20 -1.80
N GLY A 152 -40.09 6.98 -2.35
CA GLY A 152 -41.07 6.54 -3.36
C GLY A 152 -40.93 7.24 -4.73
N LYS A 153 -39.95 8.14 -4.88
CA LYS A 153 -39.70 8.88 -6.12
C LYS A 153 -38.51 8.28 -6.87
N ALA A 154 -38.64 8.12 -8.18
CA ALA A 154 -37.50 7.86 -9.04
C ALA A 154 -36.61 9.12 -9.08
N THR A 155 -35.33 8.96 -8.77
CA THR A 155 -34.33 10.04 -8.87
C THR A 155 -33.31 9.63 -9.91
N GLY A 156 -33.21 10.38 -11.00
CA GLY A 156 -32.12 10.25 -11.97
C GLY A 156 -30.92 11.07 -11.50
N VAL A 157 -29.73 10.46 -11.54
CA VAL A 157 -28.47 11.19 -11.34
C VAL A 157 -27.81 11.29 -12.71
N ASP A 158 -27.81 12.49 -13.28
CA ASP A 158 -27.03 12.80 -14.48
C ASP A 158 -25.67 13.37 -14.06
N ILE A 159 -24.58 12.71 -14.47
CA ILE A 159 -23.22 13.17 -14.18
C ILE A 159 -22.71 13.84 -15.46
N ASN A 160 -23.08 15.11 -15.63
CA ASN A 160 -22.71 15.87 -16.82
C ASN A 160 -21.32 16.51 -16.63
N VAL A 161 -20.49 16.51 -17.66
CA VAL A 161 -19.13 17.05 -17.60
C VAL A 161 -19.19 18.56 -17.89
N GLY A 162 -19.45 19.37 -16.87
CA GLY A 162 -19.44 20.84 -17.04
C GLY A 162 -20.18 21.64 -15.98
N HIS A 163 -21.07 21.03 -15.21
CA HIS A 163 -21.78 21.70 -14.12
C HIS A 163 -21.92 20.77 -12.91
N PHE A 164 -21.41 21.22 -11.76
CA PHE A 164 -21.57 20.63 -10.44
C PHE A 164 -22.06 21.69 -9.47
#